data_AF-A0A536QJN4-F1
#
_entry.id   AF-A0A536QJN4-F1
#
_cell.length_a   1.000
_cell.length_b   1.000
_cell.length_c   1.000
_cell.angle_alpha   90.00
_cell.angle_beta   90.00
_cell.angle_gamma   90.00
#
_symmetry.space_group_name_H-M   'P 1'
#
loop_
_entity.id
_entity.type
_entity.pdbx_description
1 polymer ?
#
loop_
_entity_poly.entity_id
_entity_poly.type
_entity_poly.pdbx_seq_one_letter_code
_entity_poly.pdbx_strand_id
1 'polypeptide(L)'
;MPGATGFEAYARVLHPAWRETERGPETVRWSEIASWTGATVHPAMQFHRIARLPAHPGQRSPTWGTVPTGGSLPVAEGDRLVAILRAFTATPHRCYFGVWEGFGVPELNAFANQPRLRLTHRAYFLFLGPIDAVTSLSFGSFQQTPNLWWPEDRAWCVATDIDLSETYLAASEACVQRVIADPGLEAFAVTPEARIDVDGDVINN
;
A
#
# COMPACT_ATOMS: atom_id res chain seq x y z
N MET A 1 -17.67 1.91 -7.12
CA MET A 1 -17.06 2.39 -5.86
C MET A 1 -17.85 3.59 -5.38
N PRO A 2 -18.58 3.55 -4.26
CA PRO A 2 -19.03 4.78 -3.60
C PRO A 2 -17.76 5.54 -3.17
N GLY A 3 -17.69 6.81 -3.52
CA GLY A 3 -16.48 7.62 -3.48
C GLY A 3 -15.80 7.61 -2.12
N ALA A 4 -14.49 7.45 -2.14
CA ALA A 4 -13.65 8.06 -1.11
C ALA A 4 -13.70 9.57 -1.32
N THR A 5 -14.87 10.20 -1.15
CA THR A 5 -15.05 11.65 -1.12
C THR A 5 -15.31 12.01 0.34
N GLY A 6 -14.32 12.58 0.99
CA GLY A 6 -14.39 12.85 2.44
C GLY A 6 -13.09 13.36 3.05
N PHE A 7 -11.97 13.22 2.35
CA PHE A 7 -10.69 13.82 2.71
C PHE A 7 -10.33 14.92 1.70
N GLU A 8 -9.47 15.85 2.12
CA GLU A 8 -9.05 16.99 1.30
C GLU A 8 -8.15 16.54 0.15
N ALA A 9 -7.31 15.53 0.38
CA ALA A 9 -6.30 15.08 -0.58
C ALA A 9 -6.03 13.57 -0.50
N TYR A 10 -5.45 13.04 -1.58
CA TYR A 10 -5.15 11.63 -1.73
C TYR A 10 -3.74 11.45 -2.31
N ALA A 11 -3.04 10.44 -1.81
CA ALA A 11 -1.76 10.01 -2.34
C ALA A 11 -1.76 8.51 -2.59
N ARG A 12 -0.93 8.07 -3.52
CA ARG A 12 -0.51 6.67 -3.62
C ARG A 12 0.99 6.59 -3.35
N VAL A 13 1.40 5.54 -2.64
CA VAL A 13 2.79 5.20 -2.32
C VAL A 13 3.09 3.88 -3.02
N LEU A 14 4.06 3.90 -3.91
CA LEU A 14 4.45 2.75 -4.71
C LEU A 14 5.41 1.86 -3.93
N HIS A 15 5.14 0.56 -3.86
CA HIS A 15 6.02 -0.37 -3.17
C HIS A 15 7.23 -0.68 -4.04
N PRO A 16 8.44 -0.70 -3.47
CA PRO A 16 9.62 -1.03 -4.24
C PRO A 16 9.58 -2.47 -4.76
N ALA A 17 10.14 -2.65 -5.94
CA ALA A 17 10.60 -3.95 -6.40
C ALA A 17 11.94 -4.29 -5.74
N TRP A 18 12.47 -5.48 -5.97
CA TRP A 18 13.77 -5.86 -5.42
C TRP A 18 14.68 -6.43 -6.49
N ARG A 19 15.99 -6.22 -6.33
CA ARG A 19 17.03 -6.88 -7.13
C ARG A 19 18.12 -7.43 -6.24
N GLU A 20 18.73 -8.52 -6.67
CA GLU A 20 19.95 -9.03 -6.04
C GLU A 20 21.17 -8.33 -6.65
N THR A 21 22.07 -7.86 -5.79
CA THR A 21 23.35 -7.26 -6.18
C THR A 21 24.50 -7.98 -5.49
N GLU A 22 25.74 -7.70 -5.90
CA GLU A 22 26.93 -8.21 -5.20
C GLU A 22 26.98 -7.78 -3.71
N ARG A 23 26.27 -6.71 -3.35
CA ARG A 23 26.18 -6.18 -1.97
C ARG A 23 24.98 -6.71 -1.20
N GLY A 24 24.17 -7.58 -1.81
CA GLY A 24 22.93 -8.10 -1.26
C GLY A 24 21.67 -7.49 -1.91
N PRO A 25 20.48 -7.77 -1.35
CA PRO A 25 19.22 -7.31 -1.89
C PRO A 25 19.08 -5.79 -1.78
N GLU A 26 18.62 -5.18 -2.86
CA GLU A 26 18.40 -3.74 -2.98
C GLU A 26 16.98 -3.46 -3.48
N THR A 27 16.34 -2.42 -2.93
CA THR A 27 15.04 -1.94 -3.42
C THR A 27 15.20 -1.16 -4.71
N VAL A 28 14.25 -1.33 -5.63
CA VAL A 28 14.20 -0.66 -6.93
C VAL A 28 12.90 0.11 -7.05
N ARG A 29 13.01 1.40 -7.37
CA ARG A 29 11.86 2.28 -7.60
C ARG A 29 11.18 2.01 -8.93
N TRP A 30 9.90 2.32 -9.01
CA TRP A 30 9.12 2.24 -10.24
C TRP A 30 9.67 3.21 -11.30
N SER A 31 10.07 4.41 -10.91
CA SER A 31 10.74 5.38 -11.78
C SER A 31 12.07 4.88 -12.33
N GLU A 32 12.82 4.09 -11.55
CA GLU A 32 14.05 3.46 -12.04
C GLU A 32 13.72 2.39 -13.09
N ILE A 33 12.73 1.54 -12.83
CA ILE A 33 12.26 0.54 -13.81
C ILE A 33 11.74 1.20 -15.08
N ALA A 34 10.98 2.29 -14.96
CA ALA A 34 10.48 3.06 -16.09
C ALA A 34 11.63 3.60 -16.97
N SER A 35 12.73 4.02 -16.34
CA SER A 35 13.93 4.47 -17.07
C SER A 35 14.58 3.36 -17.90
N TRP A 36 14.50 2.10 -17.44
CA TRP A 36 15.05 0.94 -18.15
C TRP A 36 14.23 0.55 -19.37
N THR A 37 12.92 0.76 -19.31
CA THR A 37 11.96 0.33 -20.35
C THR A 37 11.53 1.46 -21.28
N GLY A 38 11.97 2.70 -20.99
CA GLY A 38 11.53 3.91 -21.68
C GLY A 38 10.09 4.30 -21.39
N ALA A 39 9.49 3.76 -20.32
CA ALA A 39 8.15 4.13 -19.87
C ALA A 39 8.16 5.53 -19.24
N THR A 40 7.01 6.21 -19.29
CA THR A 40 6.82 7.53 -18.69
C THR A 40 6.41 7.37 -17.24
N VAL A 41 7.07 8.11 -16.34
CA VAL A 41 6.66 8.20 -14.93
C VAL A 41 5.49 9.17 -14.80
N HIS A 42 4.39 8.71 -14.21
CA HIS A 42 3.25 9.57 -13.90
C HIS A 42 2.42 9.00 -12.73
N PRO A 43 1.56 9.81 -12.09
CA PRO A 43 0.76 9.40 -10.93
C PRO A 43 -0.25 8.26 -11.14
N ALA A 44 -0.49 7.84 -12.38
CA ALA A 44 -1.42 6.76 -12.70
C ALA A 44 -0.72 5.54 -13.32
N MET A 45 0.63 5.53 -13.36
CA MET A 45 1.38 4.44 -13.99
C MET A 45 1.10 3.13 -13.26
N GLN A 46 1.05 2.03 -14.01
CA GLN A 46 0.80 0.69 -13.48
C GLN A 46 2.07 -0.16 -13.57
N PHE A 47 2.39 -0.91 -12.51
CA PHE A 47 3.67 -1.61 -12.40
C PHE A 47 3.96 -2.51 -13.61
N HIS A 48 2.97 -3.30 -14.03
CA HIS A 48 3.12 -4.22 -15.15
C HIS A 48 3.40 -3.50 -16.48
N ARG A 49 2.86 -2.29 -16.70
CA ARG A 49 3.13 -1.49 -17.90
C ARG A 49 4.56 -0.95 -17.91
N ILE A 50 5.00 -0.35 -16.81
CA ILE A 50 6.36 0.20 -16.71
C ILE A 50 7.42 -0.90 -16.71
N ALA A 51 7.10 -2.10 -16.19
CA ALA A 51 8.01 -3.24 -16.17
C ALA A 51 7.97 -4.09 -17.45
N ARG A 52 7.05 -3.80 -18.38
CA ARG A 52 6.78 -4.61 -19.60
C ARG A 52 6.50 -6.08 -19.26
N LEU A 53 5.68 -6.29 -18.23
CA LEU A 53 5.24 -7.59 -17.75
C LEU A 53 3.76 -7.81 -18.05
N PRO A 54 3.31 -9.08 -18.11
CA PRO A 54 1.88 -9.39 -18.12
C PRO A 54 1.20 -8.82 -16.87
N ALA A 55 -0.06 -8.39 -17.02
CA ALA A 55 -0.83 -7.79 -15.93
C ALA A 55 -1.05 -8.72 -14.72
N HIS A 56 -0.98 -10.04 -14.93
CA HIS A 56 -1.13 -11.03 -13.87
C HIS A 56 0.22 -11.71 -13.56
N PRO A 57 0.74 -11.60 -12.32
CA PRO A 57 1.96 -12.29 -11.89
C PRO A 57 1.84 -13.81 -12.08
N GLY A 58 2.95 -14.46 -12.47
CA GLY A 58 3.02 -15.92 -12.68
C GLY A 58 3.16 -16.35 -14.15
N GLN A 59 2.95 -15.44 -15.11
CA GLN A 59 3.19 -15.74 -16.52
C GLN A 59 4.62 -15.46 -16.98
N ARG A 60 5.32 -14.51 -16.32
CA ARG A 60 6.71 -14.16 -16.63
C ARG A 60 7.34 -13.40 -15.46
N SER A 61 8.52 -13.83 -15.02
CA SER A 61 9.33 -13.08 -14.05
C SER A 61 10.26 -12.10 -14.77
N PRO A 62 10.52 -10.91 -14.19
CA PRO A 62 11.53 -10.01 -14.74
C PRO A 62 12.94 -10.61 -14.62
N THR A 63 13.83 -10.25 -15.54
CA THR A 63 15.24 -10.69 -15.52
C THR A 63 16.11 -9.89 -14.57
N TRP A 64 15.60 -8.74 -14.10
CA TRP A 64 16.33 -7.77 -13.30
C TRP A 64 16.05 -7.90 -11.79
N GLY A 65 15.14 -8.79 -11.37
CA GLY A 65 14.78 -8.92 -9.96
C GLY A 65 13.43 -9.56 -9.69
N THR A 66 12.79 -9.16 -8.59
CA THR A 66 11.46 -9.57 -8.17
C THR A 66 10.51 -8.37 -8.12
N VAL A 67 9.24 -8.62 -8.44
CA VAL A 67 8.19 -7.60 -8.42
C VAL A 67 7.82 -7.23 -6.99
N PRO A 68 7.21 -6.06 -6.74
CA PRO A 68 6.74 -5.69 -5.41
C PRO A 68 5.75 -6.71 -4.86
N THR A 69 5.76 -6.90 -3.55
CA THR A 69 4.81 -7.78 -2.87
C THR A 69 3.41 -7.16 -2.91
N GLY A 70 2.44 -7.90 -3.45
CA GLY A 70 1.05 -7.49 -3.42
C GLY A 70 0.43 -7.63 -2.03
N GLY A 71 -0.43 -6.69 -1.65
CA GLY A 71 -1.30 -6.85 -0.49
C GLY A 71 -0.69 -6.65 0.88
N SER A 72 0.59 -6.28 0.95
CA SER A 72 1.28 -5.94 2.19
C SER A 72 2.13 -4.70 1.96
N LEU A 73 1.91 -3.65 2.74
CA LEU A 73 2.80 -2.49 2.76
C LEU A 73 4.18 -2.95 3.27
N PRO A 74 5.28 -2.73 2.54
CA PRO A 74 6.57 -3.15 3.03
C PRO A 74 7.00 -2.33 4.26
N VAL A 75 7.76 -2.96 5.14
CA VAL A 75 8.05 -2.44 6.49
C VAL A 75 8.74 -1.06 6.44
N ALA A 76 9.69 -0.85 5.53
CA ALA A 76 10.41 0.41 5.44
C ALA A 76 9.51 1.60 5.04
N GLU A 77 8.60 1.39 4.08
CA GLU A 77 7.58 2.35 3.69
C GLU A 77 6.55 2.55 4.81
N GLY A 78 6.18 1.48 5.50
CA GLY A 78 5.31 1.51 6.67
C GLY A 78 5.87 2.36 7.80
N ASP A 79 7.12 2.18 8.18
CA ASP A 79 7.77 2.94 9.25
C ASP A 79 7.83 4.44 8.92
N ARG A 80 8.09 4.78 7.65
CA ARG A 80 8.05 6.18 7.18
C ARG A 80 6.65 6.76 7.23
N LEU A 81 5.64 6.02 6.78
CA LEU A 81 4.24 6.46 6.87
C LEU A 81 3.82 6.63 8.32
N VAL A 82 4.14 5.70 9.22
CA VAL A 82 3.87 5.81 10.66
C VAL A 82 4.52 7.07 11.24
N ALA A 83 5.77 7.35 10.91
CA ALA A 83 6.49 8.53 11.39
C ALA A 83 5.80 9.85 10.96
N ILE A 84 5.32 9.91 9.71
CA ILE A 84 4.61 11.09 9.19
C ILE A 84 3.21 11.19 9.80
N LEU A 85 2.40 10.15 9.66
CA LEU A 85 0.98 10.16 10.00
C LEU A 85 0.70 10.34 11.49
N ARG A 86 1.65 9.97 12.36
CA ARG A 86 1.56 10.26 13.80
C ARG A 86 1.39 11.74 14.10
N ALA A 87 2.03 12.62 13.33
CA ALA A 87 1.93 14.07 13.52
C ALA A 87 0.60 14.66 13.05
N PHE A 88 -0.21 13.88 12.31
CA PHE A 88 -1.48 14.29 11.71
C PHE A 88 -2.69 13.61 12.36
N THR A 89 -2.58 13.16 13.61
CA THR A 89 -3.71 12.64 14.40
C THR A 89 -3.56 13.01 15.86
N ALA A 90 -4.69 13.24 16.54
CA ALA A 90 -4.78 13.40 17.98
C ALA A 90 -4.84 12.04 18.72
N THR A 91 -5.05 10.94 18.00
CA THR A 91 -5.24 9.59 18.58
C THR A 91 -4.23 8.54 18.09
N PRO A 92 -2.91 8.80 18.12
CA PRO A 92 -1.91 7.86 17.58
C PRO A 92 -1.81 6.54 18.37
N HIS A 93 -2.31 6.51 19.61
CA HIS A 93 -2.34 5.30 20.44
C HIS A 93 -3.56 4.42 20.17
N ARG A 94 -4.49 4.86 19.32
CA ARG A 94 -5.76 4.19 19.09
C ARG A 94 -6.12 4.23 17.61
N CYS A 95 -5.50 3.31 16.88
CA CYS A 95 -5.74 3.05 15.47
C CYS A 95 -6.46 1.72 15.29
N TYR A 96 -7.38 1.70 14.33
CA TYR A 96 -8.02 0.49 13.85
C TYR A 96 -7.19 -0.12 12.73
N PHE A 97 -7.07 -1.45 12.75
CA PHE A 97 -6.35 -2.24 11.77
C PHE A 97 -7.28 -3.29 11.18
N GLY A 98 -7.50 -3.24 9.88
CA GLY A 98 -8.25 -4.22 9.10
C GLY A 98 -7.29 -5.16 8.39
N VAL A 99 -7.37 -6.46 8.71
CA VAL A 99 -6.64 -7.52 7.99
C VAL A 99 -7.66 -8.39 7.27
N TRP A 100 -7.47 -8.61 5.97
CA TRP A 100 -8.42 -9.35 5.16
C TRP A 100 -8.59 -10.78 5.69
N GLU A 101 -9.83 -11.22 5.90
CA GLU A 101 -10.08 -12.56 6.46
C GLU A 101 -9.79 -13.71 5.47
N GLY A 102 -9.67 -13.38 4.18
CA GLY A 102 -9.60 -14.35 3.09
C GLY A 102 -8.19 -14.82 2.71
N PHE A 103 -7.13 -14.45 3.43
CA PHE A 103 -5.75 -14.89 3.11
C PHE A 103 -5.58 -16.42 3.12
N GLY A 104 -6.52 -17.17 3.70
CA GLY A 104 -6.51 -18.64 3.67
C GLY A 104 -5.45 -19.27 4.58
N VAL A 105 -4.85 -18.49 5.48
CA VAL A 105 -3.84 -18.97 6.43
C VAL A 105 -4.51 -19.45 7.74
N PRO A 106 -4.16 -20.63 8.28
CA PRO A 106 -4.78 -21.18 9.48
C PRO A 106 -4.70 -20.27 10.71
N GLU A 107 -3.65 -19.46 10.81
CA GLU A 107 -3.41 -18.56 11.94
C GLU A 107 -4.52 -17.51 12.09
N LEU A 108 -5.17 -17.11 10.99
CA LEU A 108 -6.28 -16.16 11.03
C LEU A 108 -7.59 -16.79 11.56
N ASN A 109 -7.72 -18.12 11.56
CA ASN A 109 -8.92 -18.80 12.07
C ASN A 109 -9.15 -18.55 13.56
N ALA A 110 -8.08 -18.29 14.33
CA ALA A 110 -8.17 -17.91 15.73
C ALA A 110 -8.99 -16.62 15.96
N PHE A 111 -9.12 -15.79 14.93
CA PHE A 111 -9.83 -14.51 14.97
C PHE A 111 -11.22 -14.57 14.35
N ALA A 112 -11.76 -15.76 14.06
CA ALA A 112 -13.07 -15.93 13.45
C ALA A 112 -14.22 -15.24 14.22
N ASN A 113 -14.06 -14.98 15.52
CA ASN A 113 -15.05 -14.28 16.36
C ASN A 113 -14.76 -12.78 16.53
N GLN A 114 -13.69 -12.24 15.93
CA GLN A 114 -13.40 -10.80 15.98
C GLN A 114 -14.46 -9.98 15.24
N PRO A 115 -14.70 -8.72 15.65
CA PRO A 115 -15.47 -7.77 14.88
C PRO A 115 -14.91 -7.65 13.45
N ARG A 116 -15.81 -7.47 12.49
CA ARG A 116 -15.47 -7.34 11.07
C ARG A 116 -15.91 -6.01 10.51
N LEU A 117 -15.03 -5.37 9.76
CA LEU A 117 -15.43 -4.37 8.78
C LEU A 117 -15.84 -5.08 7.50
N ARG A 118 -17.08 -4.88 7.06
CA ARG A 118 -17.58 -5.41 5.79
C ARG A 118 -17.64 -4.30 4.75
N LEU A 119 -16.86 -4.44 3.70
CA LEU A 119 -16.95 -3.65 2.48
C LEU A 119 -17.62 -4.50 1.39
N THR A 120 -18.01 -3.89 0.27
CA THR A 120 -18.86 -4.50 -0.76
C THR A 120 -18.41 -5.90 -1.22
N HIS A 121 -17.11 -6.16 -1.26
CA HIS A 121 -16.56 -7.44 -1.74
C HIS A 121 -15.64 -8.14 -0.73
N ARG A 122 -15.36 -7.54 0.44
CA ARG A 122 -14.35 -8.02 1.38
C ARG A 122 -14.75 -7.77 2.82
N ALA A 123 -14.36 -8.69 3.68
CA ALA A 123 -14.43 -8.52 5.12
C ALA A 123 -13.03 -8.54 5.72
N TYR A 124 -12.84 -7.71 6.74
CA TYR A 124 -11.57 -7.55 7.43
C TYR A 124 -11.78 -7.78 8.92
N PHE A 125 -10.96 -8.63 9.52
CA PHE A 125 -10.86 -8.70 10.97
C PHE A 125 -10.33 -7.36 11.49
N LEU A 126 -11.01 -6.82 12.51
CA LEU A 126 -10.64 -5.55 13.12
C LEU A 126 -9.83 -5.78 14.39
N PHE A 127 -8.70 -5.11 14.44
CA PHE A 127 -7.85 -4.98 15.62
C PHE A 127 -7.74 -3.51 16.00
N LEU A 128 -7.38 -3.26 17.25
CA LEU A 128 -7.17 -1.93 17.78
C LEU A 128 -5.81 -1.88 18.48
N GLY A 129 -5.02 -0.86 18.20
CA GLY A 129 -3.71 -0.67 18.85
C GLY A 129 -3.04 0.65 18.50
N PRO A 130 -1.83 0.90 18.99
CA PRO A 130 -1.06 2.09 18.63
C PRO A 130 -0.60 2.02 17.18
N ILE A 131 -0.42 3.19 16.55
CA ILE A 131 0.07 3.32 15.17
C ILE A 131 1.39 2.57 14.92
N ASP A 132 2.23 2.40 15.94
CA ASP A 132 3.48 1.62 15.90
C ASP A 132 3.28 0.14 15.54
N ALA A 133 2.07 -0.41 15.74
CA ALA A 133 1.79 -1.81 15.47
C ALA A 133 1.75 -2.15 13.96
N VAL A 134 1.62 -1.15 13.08
CA VAL A 134 1.42 -1.32 11.62
C VAL A 134 2.46 -2.25 11.00
N THR A 135 3.74 -2.08 11.34
CA THR A 135 4.86 -2.85 10.78
C THR A 135 5.25 -4.07 11.60
N SER A 136 4.60 -4.29 12.75
CA SER A 136 4.88 -5.41 13.66
C SER A 136 3.72 -6.39 13.82
N LEU A 137 2.62 -6.24 13.07
CA LEU A 137 1.50 -7.18 13.13
C LEU A 137 1.94 -8.57 12.69
N SER A 138 1.75 -9.55 13.57
CA SER A 138 1.95 -10.96 13.29
C SER A 138 0.81 -11.81 13.84
N PHE A 139 0.46 -12.84 13.08
CA PHE A 139 -0.53 -13.84 13.42
C PHE A 139 0.18 -15.19 13.41
N GLY A 140 0.85 -15.53 14.52
CA GLY A 140 1.75 -16.68 14.57
C GLY A 140 2.93 -16.49 13.62
N SER A 141 3.10 -17.40 12.66
CA SER A 141 4.10 -17.31 11.59
C SER A 141 3.74 -16.35 10.45
N PHE A 142 2.47 -15.93 10.36
CA PHE A 142 2.01 -15.06 9.30
C PHE A 142 2.23 -13.59 9.66
N GLN A 143 3.29 -13.00 9.10
CA GLN A 143 3.56 -11.57 9.19
C GLN A 143 2.79 -10.83 8.11
N GLN A 144 2.00 -9.84 8.50
CA GLN A 144 1.16 -9.09 7.57
C GLN A 144 0.85 -7.70 8.10
N THR A 145 1.20 -6.67 7.32
CA THR A 145 0.76 -5.30 7.61
C THR A 145 -0.75 -5.16 7.36
N PRO A 146 -1.42 -4.21 8.01
CA PRO A 146 -2.86 -4.06 7.86
C PRO A 146 -3.23 -3.61 6.44
N ASN A 147 -4.26 -4.24 5.86
CA ASN A 147 -4.80 -3.84 4.56
C ASN A 147 -5.55 -2.51 4.63
N LEU A 148 -6.15 -2.20 5.78
CA LEU A 148 -6.82 -0.93 6.05
C LEU A 148 -6.42 -0.45 7.43
N TRP A 149 -6.12 0.84 7.60
CA TRP A 149 -5.87 1.39 8.92
C TRP A 149 -6.14 2.89 9.01
N TRP A 150 -6.66 3.31 10.17
CA TRP A 150 -7.05 4.69 10.44
C TRP A 150 -7.07 4.95 11.96
N PRO A 151 -6.83 6.19 12.41
CA PRO A 151 -6.91 6.57 13.81
C PRO A 151 -8.37 6.74 14.26
N GLU A 152 -8.63 6.69 15.57
CA GLU A 152 -9.97 6.87 16.15
C GLU A 152 -10.63 8.21 15.76
N ASP A 153 -9.83 9.27 15.65
CA ASP A 153 -10.27 10.60 15.19
C ASP A 153 -10.52 10.70 13.68
N ARG A 154 -10.24 9.64 12.91
CA ARG A 154 -10.42 9.54 11.45
C ARG A 154 -9.69 10.64 10.66
N ALA A 155 -8.60 11.18 11.19
CA ALA A 155 -7.84 12.24 10.53
C ALA A 155 -7.21 11.82 9.18
N TRP A 156 -7.00 10.52 8.99
CA TRP A 156 -6.52 9.93 7.74
C TRP A 156 -6.98 8.47 7.62
N CYS A 157 -6.88 7.89 6.42
CA CYS A 157 -7.13 6.47 6.17
C CYS A 157 -6.11 5.95 5.17
N VAL A 158 -5.54 4.78 5.45
CA VAL A 158 -4.55 4.11 4.61
C VAL A 158 -5.09 2.77 4.15
N ALA A 159 -4.90 2.44 2.87
CA ALA A 159 -5.37 1.22 2.26
C ALA A 159 -4.32 0.57 1.35
N THR A 160 -4.04 -0.71 1.60
CA THR A 160 -3.26 -1.60 0.72
C THR A 160 -4.16 -2.78 0.35
N ASP A 161 -4.75 -2.71 -0.84
CA ASP A 161 -5.58 -3.81 -1.34
C ASP A 161 -4.72 -5.04 -1.61
N ILE A 162 -5.27 -6.24 -1.39
CA ILE A 162 -4.52 -7.50 -1.50
C ILE A 162 -3.90 -7.74 -2.89
N ASP A 163 -4.51 -7.16 -3.93
CA ASP A 163 -4.08 -7.34 -5.32
C ASP A 163 -3.13 -6.23 -5.79
N LEU A 164 -2.87 -5.21 -4.96
CA LEU A 164 -2.09 -4.03 -5.32
C LEU A 164 -0.69 -4.08 -4.74
N SER A 165 0.24 -3.52 -5.54
CA SER A 165 1.65 -3.28 -5.23
C SER A 165 1.89 -1.84 -4.74
N GLU A 166 0.86 -1.23 -4.20
CA GLU A 166 0.85 0.17 -3.81
C GLU A 166 -0.15 0.39 -2.67
N THR A 167 0.08 1.47 -1.92
CA THR A 167 -0.73 1.88 -0.79
C THR A 167 -1.34 3.24 -1.06
N TYR A 168 -2.63 3.39 -0.79
CA TYR A 168 -3.35 4.65 -0.89
C TYR A 168 -3.48 5.30 0.49
N LEU A 169 -3.35 6.62 0.52
CA LEU A 169 -3.57 7.49 1.67
C LEU A 169 -4.64 8.50 1.31
N ALA A 170 -5.63 8.66 2.17
CA ALA A 170 -6.58 9.77 2.16
C ALA A 170 -6.37 10.58 3.46
N ALA A 171 -6.13 11.88 3.35
CA ALA A 171 -5.83 12.74 4.50
C ALA A 171 -6.06 14.23 4.18
N SER A 172 -5.65 15.12 5.10
CA SER A 172 -5.54 16.55 4.81
C SER A 172 -4.51 16.83 3.72
N GLU A 173 -4.62 17.98 3.05
CA GLU A 173 -3.66 18.38 2.01
C GLU A 173 -2.23 18.45 2.57
N ALA A 174 -2.06 19.04 3.75
CA ALA A 174 -0.76 19.14 4.43
C ALA A 174 -0.13 17.75 4.72
N CYS A 175 -0.95 16.77 5.10
CA CYS A 175 -0.50 15.41 5.35
C CYS A 175 -0.02 14.73 4.05
N VAL A 176 -0.82 14.83 2.98
CA VAL A 176 -0.47 14.28 1.68
C VAL A 176 0.80 14.90 1.11
N GLN A 177 0.94 16.23 1.18
CA GLN A 177 2.16 16.91 0.74
C GLN A 177 3.38 16.45 1.53
N ARG A 178 3.26 16.20 2.83
CA ARG A 178 4.37 15.70 3.65
C ARG A 178 4.81 14.28 3.25
N VAL A 179 3.88 13.44 2.83
CA VAL A 179 4.16 12.08 2.31
C VAL A 179 4.83 12.15 0.94
N ILE A 180 4.32 12.97 0.02
CA ILE A 180 4.90 13.13 -1.32
C ILE A 180 6.31 13.74 -1.26
N ALA A 181 6.54 14.65 -0.33
CA ALA A 181 7.85 15.28 -0.14
C ALA A 181 8.88 14.38 0.55
N ASP A 182 8.50 13.19 1.06
CA ASP A 182 9.44 12.30 1.72
C ASP A 182 10.30 11.56 0.67
N PRO A 183 11.62 11.81 0.59
CA PRO A 183 12.46 11.23 -0.45
C PRO A 183 12.62 9.71 -0.29
N GLY A 184 12.26 9.13 0.85
CA GLY A 184 12.29 7.68 1.06
C GLY A 184 11.02 6.97 0.61
N LEU A 185 9.98 7.70 0.22
CA LEU A 185 8.77 7.16 -0.38
C LEU A 185 8.76 7.49 -1.87
N GLU A 186 8.24 6.60 -2.70
CA GLU A 186 7.89 6.92 -4.08
C GLU A 186 6.39 7.17 -4.14
N ALA A 187 6.00 8.43 -3.94
CA ALA A 187 4.62 8.81 -3.72
C ALA A 187 4.14 9.89 -4.70
N PHE A 188 2.87 9.80 -5.09
CA PHE A 188 2.24 10.73 -6.02
C PHE A 188 0.86 11.14 -5.52
N ALA A 189 0.51 12.41 -5.74
CA ALA A 189 -0.88 12.86 -5.57
C ALA A 189 -1.78 12.16 -6.60
N VAL A 190 -2.96 11.74 -6.17
CA VAL A 190 -3.97 11.09 -7.02
C VAL A 190 -5.33 11.68 -6.76
N THR A 191 -6.27 11.49 -7.67
CA THR A 191 -7.67 11.84 -7.44
C THR A 191 -8.45 10.59 -6.98
N PRO A 192 -9.55 10.74 -6.24
CA PRO A 192 -10.41 9.61 -5.86
C PRO A 192 -10.98 8.81 -7.05
N GLU A 193 -11.04 9.43 -8.23
CA GLU A 193 -11.50 8.85 -9.48
C GLU A 193 -10.39 8.14 -10.27
N ALA A 194 -9.14 8.23 -9.81
CA ALA A 194 -8.03 7.56 -10.46
C ALA A 194 -8.28 6.05 -10.53
N ARG A 195 -8.18 5.50 -11.74
CA ARG A 195 -8.37 4.06 -11.95
C ARG A 195 -7.19 3.29 -11.38
N ILE A 196 -7.53 2.29 -10.58
CA ILE A 196 -6.57 1.38 -9.92
C ILE A 196 -6.47 0.02 -10.62
N ASP A 197 -7.26 -0.19 -11.66
CA ASP A 197 -7.28 -1.44 -12.42
C ASP A 197 -6.13 -1.51 -13.43
N VAL A 198 -5.94 -2.69 -14.04
CA VAL A 198 -4.84 -2.99 -14.97
C VAL A 198 -4.80 -2.10 -16.21
N ASP A 199 -5.90 -1.45 -16.55
CA ASP A 199 -6.04 -0.54 -17.69
C ASP A 199 -6.10 0.94 -17.26
N GLY A 200 -5.71 1.24 -16.01
CA GLY A 200 -5.66 2.60 -15.46
C GLY A 200 -4.49 3.43 -16.01
N ASP A 201 -3.43 2.78 -16.48
CA ASP A 201 -2.32 3.44 -17.16
C ASP A 201 -2.64 3.61 -18.65
N VAL A 202 -3.13 4.79 -19.01
CA VAL A 202 -3.47 5.18 -20.39
C VAL A 202 -2.29 5.80 -21.15
N ILE A 203 -1.13 5.94 -20.52
CA ILE A 203 0.05 6.60 -21.10
C ILE A 203 1.06 5.55 -21.56
N ASN A 204 1.33 4.53 -20.74
CA ASN A 204 2.23 3.44 -21.07
C ASN A 204 1.44 2.26 -21.64
N ASN A 205 1.44 2.14 -22.97
CA ASN A 205 0.92 0.96 -23.68
C ASN A 205 1.92 -0.19 -23.68
#